data_AF-A0A3B8U8R0-F1
#
_entry.id   AF-A0A3B8U8R0-F1
#
_cell.length_a   1.000
_cell.length_b   1.000
_cell.length_c   1.000
_cell.angle_alpha   90.00
_cell.angle_beta   90.00
_cell.angle_gamma   90.00
#
_symmetry.space_group_name_H-M   'P 1'
#
loop_
_entity.id
_entity.type
_entity.pdbx_description
1 polymer ?
#
loop_
_entity_poly.entity_id
_entity_poly.type
_entity_poly.pdbx_seq_one_letter_code
_entity_poly.pdbx_strand_id
1 'polypeptide(L)'
;MDTTFTQRWIRKFRILTLSLIFSGALNIGLIAAFLAVVWQHKQPTFAFAQTAPQNPLLASSNAHFIQELSQLSFRELCACLTNKDLLEEGYTKRDLALAVLSSYRHIDVEKALSGSLHQRRTLSLAPDQTIELYPGLTDEQFKAIVQFVYLEKWPLTAEGLF
;
A
#
# COMPACT_ATOMS: atom_id res chain seq x y z
N MET A 1 59.51 -17.95 36.87
CA MET A 1 58.43 -17.60 35.93
C MET A 1 57.20 -18.39 36.34
N ASP A 2 56.18 -17.73 36.87
CA ASP A 2 55.05 -18.39 37.53
C ASP A 2 54.07 -18.96 36.51
N THR A 3 54.06 -20.29 36.40
CA THR A 3 53.26 -21.10 35.45
C THR A 3 51.75 -21.03 35.70
N THR A 4 51.33 -20.53 36.87
CA THR A 4 49.93 -20.37 37.26
C THR A 4 49.28 -19.12 36.65
N PHE A 5 50.07 -18.07 36.37
CA PHE A 5 49.59 -16.83 35.77
C PHE A 5 49.23 -17.02 34.29
N THR A 6 50.07 -17.75 33.56
CA THR A 6 49.88 -18.06 32.14
C THR A 6 48.63 -18.92 31.91
N GLN A 7 48.38 -19.92 32.75
CA GLN A 7 47.17 -20.75 32.64
C GLN A 7 45.86 -19.97 32.83
N ARG A 8 45.82 -19.00 33.75
CA ARG A 8 44.62 -18.15 33.97
C ARG A 8 44.36 -17.24 32.77
N TRP A 9 45.41 -16.67 32.19
CA TRP A 9 45.32 -15.84 30.99
C TRP A 9 44.85 -16.63 29.76
N ILE A 10 45.38 -17.84 29.55
CA ILE A 10 44.98 -18.72 28.45
C ILE A 10 43.51 -19.10 28.54
N ARG A 11 42.98 -19.37 29.75
CA ARG A 11 41.54 -19.65 29.94
C ARG A 11 40.66 -18.43 29.64
N LYS A 12 41.03 -17.25 30.13
CA LYS A 12 40.30 -16.00 29.86
C LYS A 12 40.31 -15.66 28.36
N PHE A 13 41.44 -15.83 27.70
CA PHE A 13 41.58 -15.60 26.26
C PHE A 13 40.67 -16.54 25.46
N ARG A 14 40.63 -17.83 25.81
CA ARG A 14 39.72 -18.83 25.19
C ARG A 14 38.25 -18.48 25.36
N ILE A 15 37.84 -18.04 26.55
CA ILE A 15 36.45 -17.63 26.80
C ILE A 15 36.11 -16.40 25.95
N LEU A 16 37.03 -15.44 25.84
CA LEU A 16 36.85 -14.26 24.99
C LEU A 16 36.71 -14.64 23.52
N THR A 17 37.56 -15.54 23.01
CA THR A 17 37.50 -15.98 21.60
C THR A 17 36.20 -16.73 21.31
N LEU A 18 35.78 -17.63 22.20
CA LEU A 18 34.50 -18.34 22.07
C LEU A 18 33.31 -17.37 22.10
N SER A 19 33.32 -16.38 22.99
CA SER A 19 32.28 -15.36 23.06
C SER A 19 32.23 -14.50 21.80
N LEU A 20 33.39 -14.17 21.23
CA LEU A 20 33.49 -13.37 20.00
C LEU A 20 32.98 -14.15 18.78
N ILE A 21 33.37 -15.42 18.66
CA ILE A 21 32.89 -16.30 17.58
C ILE A 21 31.38 -16.50 17.69
N PHE A 22 30.87 -16.72 18.89
CA PHE A 22 29.43 -16.89 19.12
C PHE A 22 28.65 -15.63 18.76
N SER A 23 29.14 -14.45 19.17
CA SER A 23 28.52 -13.16 18.83
C SER A 23 28.54 -12.90 17.32
N GLY A 24 29.63 -13.24 16.63
CA GLY A 24 29.73 -13.11 15.18
C GLY A 24 28.74 -14.04 14.45
N ALA A 25 28.69 -15.31 14.85
CA ALA A 25 27.77 -16.29 14.27
C ALA A 25 26.30 -15.90 14.49
N LEU A 26 25.96 -15.36 15.66
CA LEU A 26 24.60 -14.90 15.97
C LEU A 26 24.17 -13.75 15.04
N ASN A 27 25.04 -12.76 14.81
CA ASN A 27 24.75 -11.65 13.92
C ASN A 27 24.56 -12.10 12.47
N ILE A 28 25.41 -13.01 11.97
CA ILE A 28 25.28 -13.57 10.62
C ILE A 28 23.97 -14.37 10.49
N GLY A 29 23.63 -15.17 11.51
CA GLY A 29 22.38 -15.91 11.55
C GLY A 29 21.15 -15.01 11.54
N LEU A 30 21.17 -13.92 12.30
CA LEU A 30 20.09 -12.93 12.31
C LEU A 30 19.93 -12.26 10.93
N ILE A 31 21.02 -11.85 10.28
CA ILE A 31 20.98 -11.26 8.94
C ILE A 31 20.39 -12.27 7.93
N ALA A 32 20.82 -13.53 7.97
CA ALA A 32 20.30 -14.57 7.09
C ALA A 32 18.81 -14.84 7.33
N ALA A 33 18.36 -14.84 8.59
CA ALA A 33 16.96 -15.01 8.95
C ALA A 33 16.10 -13.82 8.45
N PHE A 34 16.57 -12.58 8.64
CA PHE A 34 15.90 -11.40 8.08
C PHE A 34 15.80 -11.47 6.56
N LEU A 35 16.88 -11.85 5.87
CA LEU A 35 16.86 -12.03 4.41
C LEU A 35 15.91 -13.15 3.97
N ALA A 36 15.86 -14.27 4.70
CA ALA A 36 14.95 -15.38 4.41
C ALA A 36 13.48 -14.97 4.58
N VAL A 37 13.16 -14.21 5.63
CA VAL A 37 11.81 -13.66 5.85
C VAL A 37 11.43 -12.67 4.74
N VAL A 38 12.32 -11.74 4.39
CA VAL A 38 12.10 -10.81 3.26
C VAL A 38 11.92 -11.54 1.94
N TRP A 39 12.66 -12.62 1.72
CA TRP A 39 12.53 -13.45 0.51
C TRP A 39 11.20 -14.21 0.48
N GLN A 40 10.73 -14.74 1.61
CA GLN A 40 9.44 -15.42 1.69
C GLN A 40 8.24 -14.47 1.49
N HIS A 41 8.38 -13.20 1.86
CA HIS A 41 7.36 -12.17 1.58
C HIS A 41 7.32 -11.73 0.11
N LYS A 42 8.34 -12.07 -0.70
CA LYS A 42 8.21 -11.99 -2.16
C LYS A 42 7.39 -13.19 -2.62
N GLN A 43 6.07 -13.04 -2.61
CA GLN A 43 5.16 -14.00 -3.23
C GLN A 43 5.70 -14.36 -4.62
N PRO A 44 5.75 -15.65 -5.00
CA PRO A 44 5.96 -16.01 -6.39
C PRO A 44 4.73 -15.53 -7.16
N THR A 45 4.82 -14.35 -7.77
CA THR A 45 3.89 -13.97 -8.83
C THR A 45 4.04 -15.03 -9.92
N PHE A 46 3.08 -15.96 -9.98
CA PHE A 46 2.97 -16.93 -11.05
C PHE A 46 2.97 -16.16 -12.37
N ALA A 47 4.11 -16.17 -13.06
CA ALA A 47 4.32 -15.50 -14.32
C ALA A 47 3.65 -16.29 -15.44
N PHE A 48 2.32 -16.23 -15.49
CA PHE A 48 1.64 -16.38 -16.78
C PHE A 48 2.04 -15.16 -17.62
N ALA A 49 2.57 -15.43 -18.82
CA ALA A 49 3.10 -14.49 -19.79
C ALA A 49 2.70 -13.01 -19.55
N GLN A 50 3.64 -12.22 -19.04
CA GLN A 50 3.51 -10.77 -19.00
C GLN A 50 3.61 -10.25 -20.44
N THR A 51 2.49 -10.23 -21.17
CA THR A 51 2.26 -9.08 -22.05
C THR A 51 2.32 -7.86 -21.14
N ALA A 52 3.11 -6.85 -21.53
CA ALA A 52 3.24 -5.60 -20.79
C ALA A 52 1.88 -5.17 -20.21
N PRO A 53 1.80 -4.67 -18.96
CA PRO A 53 0.53 -4.23 -18.39
C PRO A 53 0.03 -3.04 -19.21
N GLN A 54 -0.68 -3.33 -20.29
CA GLN A 54 -1.65 -2.44 -20.85
C GLN A 54 -2.75 -2.44 -19.80
N ASN A 55 -2.65 -1.50 -18.87
CA ASN A 55 -3.78 -1.19 -18.01
C ASN A 55 -4.99 -1.06 -18.93
N PRO A 56 -6.08 -1.81 -18.68
CA PRO A 56 -7.22 -1.78 -19.58
C PRO A 56 -7.69 -0.33 -19.65
N LEU A 57 -7.82 0.15 -20.90
CA LEU A 57 -8.39 1.47 -21.15
C LEU A 57 -9.83 1.44 -20.64
N LEU A 58 -10.17 2.41 -19.80
CA LEU A 58 -11.54 2.61 -19.35
C LEU A 58 -12.46 2.83 -20.57
N ALA A 59 -13.66 2.26 -20.53
CA ALA A 59 -14.70 2.61 -21.49
C ALA A 59 -14.86 4.13 -21.56
N SER A 60 -15.05 4.67 -22.77
CA SER A 60 -15.16 6.12 -23.01
C SER A 60 -16.24 6.79 -22.17
N SER A 61 -17.34 6.08 -21.90
CA SER A 61 -18.43 6.51 -21.02
C SER A 61 -17.97 6.71 -19.57
N ASN A 62 -17.26 5.71 -19.01
CA ASN A 62 -16.71 5.78 -17.65
C ASN A 62 -15.60 6.83 -17.53
N ALA A 63 -14.77 6.98 -18.56
CA ALA A 63 -13.74 8.02 -18.62
C ALA A 63 -14.35 9.44 -18.61
N HIS A 64 -15.44 9.65 -19.35
CA HIS A 64 -16.18 10.92 -19.33
C HIS A 64 -16.76 11.20 -17.93
N PHE A 65 -17.35 10.19 -17.28
CA PHE A 65 -17.89 10.34 -15.94
C PHE A 65 -16.81 10.70 -14.91
N ILE A 66 -15.63 10.10 -15.01
CA ILE A 66 -14.47 10.44 -14.15
C ILE A 66 -14.04 11.88 -14.38
N GLN A 67 -14.01 12.35 -15.64
CA GLN A 67 -13.71 13.75 -15.94
C GLN A 67 -14.74 14.71 -15.35
N GLU A 68 -16.03 14.39 -15.46
CA GLU A 68 -17.10 15.17 -14.80
C GLU A 68 -16.92 15.20 -13.29
N LEU A 69 -16.69 14.05 -12.66
CA LEU A 69 -16.45 13.94 -11.22
C LEU A 69 -15.22 14.74 -10.78
N SER A 70 -14.15 14.77 -11.58
CA SER A 70 -12.93 15.52 -11.25
C SER A 70 -13.17 17.04 -11.11
N GLN A 71 -14.19 17.56 -11.79
CA GLN A 71 -14.56 18.99 -11.75
C GLN A 71 -15.46 19.34 -10.57
N LEU A 72 -16.04 18.33 -9.90
CA LEU A 72 -16.90 18.55 -8.74
C LEU A 72 -16.10 19.03 -7.53
N SER A 73 -16.79 19.78 -6.67
CA SER A 73 -16.25 20.14 -5.37
C SER A 73 -16.10 18.89 -4.50
N PHE A 74 -15.20 18.97 -3.52
CA PHE A 74 -14.99 17.89 -2.56
C PHE A 74 -16.29 17.44 -1.87
N ARG A 75 -17.17 18.39 -1.53
CA ARG A 75 -18.46 18.09 -0.87
C ARG A 75 -19.40 17.31 -1.80
N GLU A 76 -19.42 17.63 -3.08
CA GLU A 76 -20.21 16.92 -4.09
C GLU A 76 -19.67 15.52 -4.33
N LEU A 77 -18.34 15.36 -4.41
CA LEU A 77 -17.69 14.04 -4.48
C LEU A 77 -18.03 13.16 -3.27
N CYS A 78 -18.04 13.74 -2.07
CA CYS A 78 -18.47 13.04 -0.86
C CYS A 78 -19.94 12.60 -0.93
N ALA A 79 -20.81 13.41 -1.55
CA ALA A 79 -22.20 13.01 -1.77
C ALA A 79 -22.30 11.82 -2.75
N CYS A 80 -21.45 11.80 -3.79
CA CYS A 80 -21.38 10.70 -4.76
C CYS A 80 -20.94 9.36 -4.13
N LEU A 81 -20.21 9.35 -3.01
CA LEU A 81 -19.86 8.11 -2.28
C LEU A 81 -21.08 7.34 -1.75
N THR A 82 -22.24 8.01 -1.63
CA THR A 82 -23.49 7.36 -1.21
C THR A 82 -24.31 6.83 -2.39
N ASN A 83 -23.94 7.18 -3.62
CA ASN A 83 -24.69 6.84 -4.82
C ASN A 83 -24.33 5.42 -5.31
N LYS A 84 -25.32 4.52 -5.32
CA LYS A 84 -25.20 3.12 -5.73
C LYS A 84 -25.66 2.85 -7.17
N ASP A 85 -25.91 3.91 -7.95
CA ASP A 85 -26.28 3.77 -9.36
C ASP A 85 -25.18 3.00 -10.08
N LEU A 86 -25.60 1.96 -10.81
CA LEU A 86 -24.74 1.18 -11.67
C LEU A 86 -24.37 2.00 -12.91
N LEU A 87 -23.09 1.94 -13.25
CA LEU A 87 -22.52 2.46 -14.49
C LEU A 87 -22.12 1.29 -15.39
N GLU A 88 -21.53 1.61 -16.52
CA GLU A 88 -21.02 0.61 -17.45
C GLU A 88 -19.93 -0.26 -16.81
N GLU A 89 -19.77 -1.49 -17.33
CA GLU A 89 -18.78 -2.48 -16.88
C GLU A 89 -18.99 -2.99 -15.44
N GLY A 90 -20.14 -2.70 -14.82
CA GLY A 90 -20.50 -3.19 -13.49
C GLY A 90 -19.91 -2.39 -12.34
N TYR A 91 -19.33 -1.22 -12.61
CA TYR A 91 -18.91 -0.27 -11.58
C TYR A 91 -20.10 0.55 -11.09
N THR A 92 -20.02 1.05 -9.85
CA THR A 92 -21.02 2.00 -9.34
C THR A 92 -20.46 3.41 -9.30
N LYS A 93 -21.34 4.43 -9.30
CA LYS A 93 -20.93 5.84 -9.20
C LYS A 93 -20.05 6.11 -7.99
N ARG A 94 -20.34 5.50 -6.85
CA ARG A 94 -19.51 5.61 -5.63
C ARG A 94 -18.10 5.03 -5.81
N ASP A 95 -17.92 3.99 -6.61
CA ASP A 95 -16.60 3.38 -6.84
C ASP A 95 -15.72 4.35 -7.65
N LEU A 96 -16.30 4.96 -8.69
CA LEU A 96 -15.60 5.97 -9.50
C LEU A 96 -15.37 7.26 -8.70
N ALA A 97 -16.31 7.67 -7.86
CA ALA A 97 -16.13 8.83 -6.98
C ALA A 97 -15.00 8.61 -5.97
N LEU A 98 -14.89 7.41 -5.39
CA LEU A 98 -13.78 7.06 -4.51
C LEU A 98 -12.44 7.08 -5.24
N ALA A 99 -12.41 6.55 -6.47
CA ALA A 99 -11.20 6.58 -7.31
C ALA A 99 -10.75 8.00 -7.63
N VAL A 100 -11.71 8.91 -7.87
CA VAL A 100 -11.40 10.34 -8.07
C VAL A 100 -10.88 10.98 -6.79
N LEU A 101 -11.49 10.65 -5.64
CA LEU A 101 -11.07 11.15 -4.33
C LEU A 101 -9.66 10.67 -3.95
N SER A 102 -9.31 9.42 -4.22
CA SER A 102 -7.96 8.91 -3.97
C SER A 102 -6.94 9.47 -4.95
N SER A 103 -7.25 9.53 -6.25
CA SER A 103 -6.27 9.90 -7.28
C SER A 103 -6.08 11.41 -7.46
N TYR A 104 -7.12 12.24 -7.27
CA TYR A 104 -7.03 13.71 -7.47
C TYR A 104 -7.06 14.49 -6.17
N ARG A 105 -7.64 13.94 -5.09
CA ARG A 105 -7.68 14.59 -3.76
C ARG A 105 -6.76 13.89 -2.76
N HIS A 106 -5.98 12.91 -3.22
CA HIS A 106 -4.97 12.18 -2.44
C HIS A 106 -5.50 11.58 -1.15
N ILE A 107 -6.77 11.21 -1.09
CA ILE A 107 -7.35 10.56 0.10
C ILE A 107 -6.70 9.19 0.29
N ASP A 108 -6.18 9.00 1.50
CA ASP A 108 -5.61 7.73 1.92
C ASP A 108 -6.72 6.75 2.33
N VAL A 109 -7.14 5.91 1.37
CA VAL A 109 -8.20 4.91 1.56
C VAL A 109 -7.75 3.80 2.53
N GLU A 110 -6.46 3.45 2.54
CA GLU A 110 -5.94 2.41 3.45
C GLU A 110 -6.01 2.89 4.90
N LYS A 111 -5.65 4.16 5.14
CA LYS A 111 -5.81 4.80 6.44
C LYS A 111 -7.28 4.95 6.83
N ALA A 112 -8.16 5.32 5.90
CA ALA A 112 -9.60 5.41 6.14
C ALA A 112 -10.22 4.08 6.60
N LEU A 113 -9.70 2.96 6.11
CA LEU A 113 -10.19 1.62 6.42
C LEU A 113 -9.39 0.90 7.52
N SER A 114 -8.33 1.53 8.05
CA SER A 114 -7.47 0.96 9.09
C SER A 114 -6.97 -0.45 8.76
N GLY A 115 -6.65 -0.72 7.49
CA GLY A 115 -6.27 -2.06 7.03
C GLY A 115 -5.74 -2.10 5.59
N SER A 116 -5.19 -3.25 5.20
CA SER A 116 -4.68 -3.45 3.84
C SER A 116 -5.82 -3.74 2.86
N LEU A 117 -5.90 -2.95 1.80
CA LEU A 117 -6.83 -3.18 0.71
C LEU A 117 -6.35 -4.40 -0.11
N HIS A 118 -7.16 -5.46 -0.11
CA HIS A 118 -6.81 -6.71 -0.79
C HIS A 118 -6.98 -6.62 -2.31
N GLN A 119 -7.72 -5.62 -2.81
CA GLN A 119 -8.02 -5.48 -4.22
C GLN A 119 -7.97 -4.01 -4.66
N ARG A 120 -6.88 -3.64 -5.35
CA ARG A 120 -6.69 -2.35 -6.03
C ARG A 120 -6.54 -2.63 -7.52
N ARG A 121 -7.22 -1.87 -8.37
CA ARG A 121 -7.09 -1.96 -9.83
C ARG A 121 -6.69 -0.60 -10.38
N THR A 122 -5.54 -0.54 -11.04
CA THR A 122 -5.11 0.65 -11.75
C THR A 122 -5.66 0.61 -13.17
N LEU A 123 -6.44 1.61 -13.55
CA LEU A 123 -6.96 1.77 -14.90
C LEU A 123 -6.34 3.01 -15.56
N SER A 124 -6.12 2.93 -16.87
CA SER A 124 -5.63 4.07 -17.65
C SER A 124 -6.82 4.86 -18.22
N LEU A 125 -6.93 6.12 -17.81
CA LEU A 125 -7.88 7.10 -18.36
C LEU A 125 -7.36 7.66 -19.69
N ALA A 126 -6.05 7.87 -19.76
CA ALA A 126 -5.30 8.33 -20.91
C ALA A 126 -3.89 7.67 -20.87
N PRO A 127 -3.06 7.79 -21.92
CA PRO A 127 -1.72 7.19 -21.94
C PRO A 127 -0.86 7.56 -20.72
N ASP A 128 -1.03 8.78 -20.21
CA ASP A 128 -0.27 9.33 -19.08
C ASP A 128 -1.10 9.53 -17.80
N GLN A 129 -2.39 9.18 -17.82
CA GLN A 129 -3.28 9.39 -16.69
C GLN A 129 -3.84 8.06 -16.20
N THR A 130 -3.52 7.71 -14.96
CA THR A 130 -4.00 6.51 -14.30
C THR A 130 -4.88 6.86 -13.12
N ILE A 131 -5.86 6.00 -12.87
CA ILE A 131 -6.78 6.11 -11.74
C ILE A 131 -6.85 4.77 -11.03
N GLU A 132 -7.09 4.79 -9.73
CA GLU A 132 -7.09 3.60 -8.90
C GLU A 132 -8.48 3.31 -8.37
N LEU A 133 -8.97 2.11 -8.70
CA LEU A 133 -10.25 1.61 -8.26
C LEU A 133 -10.09 0.62 -7.12
N TYR A 134 -11.07 0.64 -6.23
CA TYR A 134 -11.18 -0.23 -5.07
C TYR A 134 -12.48 -1.05 -5.19
N PRO A 135 -12.53 -2.05 -6.10
CA PRO A 135 -13.73 -2.86 -6.26
C PRO A 135 -13.97 -3.73 -5.02
N GLY A 136 -15.24 -3.97 -4.70
CA GLY A 136 -15.63 -4.92 -3.65
C GLY A 136 -15.70 -4.32 -2.23
N LEU A 137 -15.68 -2.99 -2.10
CA LEU A 137 -15.90 -2.35 -0.81
C LEU A 137 -17.33 -2.51 -0.30
N THR A 138 -17.49 -2.80 0.99
CA THR A 138 -18.80 -2.92 1.64
C THR A 138 -19.40 -1.55 1.96
N ASP A 139 -20.70 -1.51 2.22
CA ASP A 139 -21.38 -0.27 2.60
C ASP A 139 -20.82 0.35 3.89
N GLU A 140 -20.39 -0.49 4.84
CA GLU A 140 -19.74 -0.06 6.07
C GLU A 140 -18.38 0.59 5.80
N GLN A 141 -17.62 0.05 4.85
CA GLN A 141 -16.34 0.61 4.43
C GLN A 141 -16.52 1.98 3.76
N PHE A 142 -17.53 2.12 2.88
CA PHE A 142 -17.88 3.43 2.32
C PHE A 142 -18.29 4.45 3.39
N LYS A 143 -19.07 4.03 4.40
CA LYS A 143 -19.42 4.90 5.54
C LYS A 143 -18.20 5.31 6.34
N ALA A 144 -17.27 4.39 6.59
CA ALA A 144 -16.01 4.68 7.29
C ALA A 144 -15.18 5.70 6.50
N ILE A 145 -15.08 5.56 5.18
CA ILE A 145 -14.39 6.53 4.31
C ILE A 145 -15.05 7.89 4.41
N VAL A 146 -16.39 7.96 4.29
CA VAL A 146 -17.11 9.24 4.42
C VAL A 146 -16.84 9.88 5.78
N GLN A 147 -16.91 9.11 6.86
CA GLN A 147 -16.60 9.60 8.21
C GLN A 147 -15.17 10.11 8.33
N PHE A 148 -14.20 9.35 7.81
CA PHE A 148 -12.79 9.72 7.78
C PHE A 148 -12.57 11.05 7.06
N VAL A 149 -13.19 11.20 5.90
CA VAL A 149 -13.11 12.40 5.05
C VAL A 149 -13.73 13.63 5.73
N TYR A 150 -14.76 13.47 6.56
CA TYR A 150 -15.37 14.56 7.35
C TYR A 150 -14.63 14.87 8.67
N LEU A 151 -14.03 13.86 9.30
CA LEU A 151 -13.35 13.99 10.59
C LEU A 151 -11.94 14.57 10.43
N GLU A 152 -11.23 14.18 9.38
CA GLU A 152 -9.94 14.77 9.07
C GLU A 152 -10.13 16.11 8.35
N LYS A 153 -9.49 17.16 8.89
CA LYS A 153 -9.29 18.40 8.14
C LYS A 153 -8.28 18.14 7.02
N TRP A 154 -8.78 17.72 5.86
CA TRP A 154 -7.99 17.63 4.63
C TRP A 154 -7.58 19.03 4.13
N PRO A 155 -6.42 19.17 3.46
CA PRO A 155 -5.57 18.11 2.91
C PRO A 155 -4.34 17.74 3.77
N LEU A 156 -4.02 16.44 3.85
CA LEU A 156 -2.87 15.91 4.61
C LEU A 156 -1.58 15.79 3.80
N THR A 157 -1.62 15.97 2.48
CA THR A 157 -0.45 15.98 1.60
C THR A 157 -0.24 17.36 0.97
N ALA A 158 1.02 17.73 0.76
CA ALA A 158 1.39 18.98 0.08
C ALA A 158 0.84 19.06 -1.36
N GLU A 159 0.53 17.92 -1.97
CA GLU A 159 -0.09 17.79 -3.29
C GLU A 159 -1.58 18.20 -3.30
N GLY A 160 -2.28 18.16 -2.16
CA GLY A 160 -3.68 18.58 -2.05
C GLY A 160 -3.90 20.06 -1.71
N LEU A 161 -2.82 20.84 -1.58
CA LEU A 161 -2.83 22.25 -1.16
C LEU A 161 -2.89 23.25 -2.32
N PHE A 162 -2.79 22.78 -3.57
CA PHE A 162 -2.72 23.61 -4.79
C PHE A 162 -3.82 23.28 -5.79
#